data_AF-A0A953CI39-F1
#
_entry.id   AF-A0A953CI39-F1
#
_cell.length_a   1.000
_cell.length_b   1.000
_cell.length_c   1.000
_cell.angle_alpha   90.00
_cell.angle_beta   90.00
_cell.angle_gamma   90.00
#
_symmetry.space_group_name_H-M   'P 1'
#
loop_
_entity.id
_entity.type
_entity.pdbx_description
1 polymer ?
#
loop_
_entity_poly.entity_id
_entity_poly.type
_entity_poly.pdbx_seq_one_letter_code
_entity_poly.pdbx_strand_id
1 'polypeptide(L)'
;MFPWLWIWAPQWRLPLSGDVAQDIEPVFNAFFKGIKPEAGNGRIEAKAMDVASYGRQLGLLTDLLVDLAERTLPASGRDDATLQEIKRIRAEIEAIKQTEYAAQDEALVAQVRAVRARGGQRAARLSKRLAAPAAGGR
;
A
#
# COMPACT_ATOMS: atom_id res chain seq x y z
N MET A 1 -40.20 12.39 -21.31
CA MET A 1 -38.79 12.82 -21.38
C MET A 1 -38.77 14.33 -21.34
N PHE A 2 -38.05 14.92 -20.39
CA PHE A 2 -38.12 16.36 -20.11
C PHE A 2 -36.96 17.13 -20.77
N PRO A 3 -37.22 17.90 -21.84
CA PRO A 3 -36.21 18.48 -22.73
C PRO A 3 -35.62 19.79 -22.18
N TRP A 4 -35.32 19.90 -20.89
CA TRP A 4 -34.73 21.12 -20.31
C TRP A 4 -33.56 20.88 -19.33
N LEU A 5 -33.20 19.62 -19.05
CA LEU A 5 -32.12 19.26 -18.13
C LEU A 5 -30.69 19.56 -18.64
N TRP A 6 -30.54 19.96 -19.90
CA TRP A 6 -29.26 20.18 -20.60
C TRP A 6 -28.73 21.61 -20.40
N ILE A 7 -29.56 22.52 -19.88
CA ILE A 7 -29.16 23.88 -19.51
C ILE A 7 -28.44 23.89 -18.15
N TRP A 8 -28.74 22.93 -17.27
CA TRP A 8 -28.30 22.95 -15.88
C TRP A 8 -26.95 22.24 -15.63
N ALA A 9 -26.47 21.44 -16.58
CA ALA A 9 -25.17 20.75 -16.48
C ALA A 9 -24.46 20.66 -17.84
N PRO A 10 -24.03 21.77 -18.44
CA PRO A 10 -23.21 21.72 -19.64
C PRO A 10 -21.87 21.04 -19.28
N GLN A 11 -21.56 19.90 -19.89
CA GLN A 11 -20.28 19.23 -19.69
C GLN A 11 -19.21 19.86 -20.58
N TRP A 12 -18.55 20.89 -20.05
CA TRP A 12 -17.42 21.53 -20.70
C TRP A 12 -16.18 20.62 -20.56
N ARG A 13 -15.79 19.94 -21.64
CA ARG A 13 -14.53 19.20 -21.71
C ARG A 13 -13.49 20.03 -22.46
N LEU A 14 -12.55 20.62 -21.72
CA LEU A 14 -11.43 21.35 -22.31
C LEU A 14 -10.45 20.35 -22.97
N PRO A 15 -9.79 20.70 -24.09
CA PRO A 15 -8.69 19.88 -24.60
C PRO A 15 -7.60 19.84 -23.52
N LEU A 16 -7.15 18.63 -23.14
CA LEU A 16 -6.31 18.28 -21.96
C LEU A 16 -7.06 17.98 -20.64
N SER A 17 -8.40 17.87 -20.63
CA SER A 17 -9.19 17.41 -19.46
C SER A 17 -9.40 15.89 -19.36
N GLY A 18 -8.59 15.10 -20.09
CA GLY A 18 -8.59 13.63 -19.94
C GLY A 18 -8.26 13.24 -18.51
N ASP A 19 -8.70 12.05 -18.10
CA ASP A 19 -8.49 11.48 -16.75
C ASP A 19 -7.12 11.89 -16.22
N VAL A 20 -7.12 12.90 -15.35
CA VAL A 20 -5.95 13.20 -14.57
C VAL A 20 -5.89 12.03 -13.62
N ALA A 21 -5.12 11.00 -13.99
CA ALA A 21 -4.49 10.14 -13.02
C ALA A 21 -3.68 11.10 -12.14
N GLN A 22 -4.32 11.62 -11.09
CA GLN A 22 -3.67 12.41 -10.08
C GLN A 22 -2.76 11.40 -9.38
N ASP A 23 -1.56 11.27 -9.91
CA ASP A 23 -0.45 10.65 -9.22
C ASP A 23 -0.11 11.60 -8.07
N ILE A 24 -0.91 11.50 -7.00
CA ILE A 24 -0.59 12.10 -5.72
C ILE A 24 0.50 11.19 -5.15
N GLU A 25 1.71 11.25 -5.71
CA GLU A 25 2.88 10.88 -4.93
C GLU A 25 2.87 11.83 -3.74
N PRO A 26 2.53 11.36 -2.52
CA PRO A 26 2.61 12.23 -1.37
C PRO A 26 4.09 12.48 -1.23
N VAL A 27 4.54 13.71 -1.47
CA VAL A 27 5.76 14.17 -0.84
C VAL A 27 5.48 13.94 0.65
N PHE A 28 5.99 12.86 1.26
CA PHE A 28 5.59 12.41 2.61
C PHE A 28 5.69 13.55 3.63
N ASN A 29 6.61 14.50 3.41
CA ASN A 29 6.70 15.75 4.16
C ASN A 29 5.42 16.61 4.11
N ALA A 30 4.71 16.69 2.98
CA ALA A 30 3.44 17.41 2.85
C ALA A 30 2.29 16.72 3.61
N PHE A 31 2.26 15.39 3.63
CA PHE A 31 1.29 14.62 4.44
C PHE A 31 1.43 14.96 5.93
N PHE A 32 2.65 14.88 6.47
CA PHE A 32 2.91 15.19 7.88
C PHE A 32 2.79 16.68 8.21
N LYS A 33 3.10 17.58 7.27
CA LYS A 33 2.87 19.03 7.43
C LYS A 33 1.39 19.41 7.46
N GLY A 34 0.52 18.57 6.89
CA GLY A 34 -0.93 18.76 6.89
C GLY A 34 -1.62 18.34 8.19
N ILE A 35 -0.89 17.71 9.12
CA ILE A 35 -1.45 17.30 10.41
C ILE A 35 -1.70 18.56 11.25
N LYS A 36 -2.98 18.82 11.53
CA LYS A 36 -3.40 19.92 12.39
C LYS A 36 -2.82 19.73 13.80
N PRO A 37 -2.35 20.78 14.50
CA PRO A 37 -1.73 20.65 15.81
C PRO A 37 -2.60 19.92 16.86
N GLU A 38 -3.92 19.98 16.72
CA GLU A 38 -4.87 19.31 17.62
C GLU A 38 -4.97 17.80 17.35
N ALA A 39 -4.63 17.35 16.15
CA ALA A 39 -4.63 15.95 15.75
C ALA A 39 -3.28 15.25 16.00
N GLY A 40 -2.20 16.01 16.16
CA GLY A 40 -0.87 15.48 16.47
C GLY A 40 0.27 16.40 16.05
N ASN A 41 1.50 15.92 16.23
CA ASN A 41 2.70 16.64 15.82
C ASN A 41 3.33 15.96 14.60
N GLY A 42 3.21 16.56 13.42
CA GLY A 42 3.71 15.97 12.17
C GLY A 42 5.18 15.55 12.17
N ARG A 43 6.05 16.25 12.92
CA ARG A 43 7.47 15.87 13.03
C ARG A 43 7.66 14.60 13.87
N ILE A 44 6.82 14.40 14.89
CA ILE A 44 6.82 13.18 15.70
C ILE A 44 6.23 12.03 14.89
N GLU A 45 5.10 12.25 14.21
CA GLU A 45 4.44 11.22 13.40
C GLU A 45 5.33 10.72 12.26
N ALA A 46 6.07 11.61 11.58
CA ALA A 46 7.04 11.20 10.56
C ALA A 46 8.10 10.23 11.13
N LYS A 47 8.65 10.54 12.31
CA LYS A 47 9.64 9.68 12.98
C LYS A 47 9.03 8.37 13.48
N ALA A 48 7.76 8.38 13.91
CA ALA A 48 7.07 7.16 14.31
C ALA A 48 6.85 6.22 13.13
N MET A 49 6.58 6.77 11.93
CA MET A 49 6.42 5.98 10.71
C MET A 49 7.69 5.25 10.28
N ASP A 50 8.88 5.80 10.57
CA ASP A 50 10.17 5.13 10.32
C ASP A 50 10.34 3.84 11.14
N VAL A 51 9.67 3.73 12.30
CA VAL A 51 9.69 2.53 13.13
C VAL A 51 8.74 1.47 12.57
N ALA A 52 7.50 1.87 12.28
CA ALA A 52 6.52 1.03 11.62
C ALA A 52 5.47 1.89 10.93
N SER A 53 5.15 1.56 9.68
CA SER A 53 4.03 2.19 8.98
C SER A 53 2.71 1.97 9.72
N TYR A 54 1.77 2.90 9.62
CA TYR A 54 0.44 2.73 10.22
C TYR A 54 -0.26 1.46 9.73
N GLY A 55 -0.08 1.08 8.46
CA GLY A 55 -0.57 -0.19 7.95
C GLY A 55 -0.01 -1.42 8.68
N ARG A 56 1.27 -1.39 9.09
CA ARG A 56 1.85 -2.46 9.91
C ARG A 56 1.33 -2.43 11.34
N GLN A 57 1.20 -1.25 11.94
CA GLN A 57 0.65 -1.10 13.30
C GLN A 57 -0.80 -1.62 13.37
N LEU A 58 -1.65 -1.22 12.42
CA LEU A 58 -3.04 -1.68 12.32
C LEU A 58 -3.14 -3.16 12.00
N GLY A 59 -2.23 -3.70 11.17
CA GLY A 59 -2.13 -5.13 10.91
C GLY A 59 -1.87 -5.92 12.20
N LEU A 60 -0.89 -5.50 12.99
CA LEU A 60 -0.55 -6.14 14.28
C LEU A 60 -1.71 -6.07 15.28
N LEU A 61 -2.39 -4.93 15.38
CA LEU A 61 -3.57 -4.78 16.24
C LEU A 61 -4.71 -5.68 15.78
N THR A 62 -4.95 -5.76 14.47
CA THR A 62 -5.96 -6.65 13.88
C THR A 62 -5.66 -8.11 14.20
N ASP A 63 -4.41 -8.55 14.00
CA ASP A 63 -3.98 -9.91 14.32
C ASP A 63 -4.20 -10.23 15.80
N LEU A 64 -3.78 -9.33 16.69
CA LEU A 64 -3.97 -9.50 18.13
C LEU A 64 -5.45 -9.57 18.53
N LEU A 65 -6.28 -8.69 17.96
CA LEU A 65 -7.72 -8.66 18.26
C LEU A 65 -8.43 -9.93 17.78
N VAL A 66 -8.11 -10.40 16.58
CA VAL A 66 -8.64 -11.66 16.04
C VAL A 66 -8.23 -12.84 16.91
N ASP A 67 -6.94 -12.94 17.26
CA ASP A 67 -6.41 -13.99 18.12
C ASP A 67 -7.06 -13.98 19.50
N LEU A 68 -7.23 -12.80 20.11
CA LEU A 68 -7.87 -12.66 21.40
C LEU A 68 -9.35 -13.05 21.33
N ALA A 69 -10.07 -12.60 20.30
CA ALA A 69 -11.48 -12.91 20.11
C ALA A 69 -11.71 -14.42 19.93
N GLU A 70 -10.87 -15.11 19.16
CA GLU A 70 -10.95 -16.56 18.98
C GLU A 70 -10.74 -17.33 20.29
N ARG A 71 -9.84 -16.85 21.16
CA ARG A 71 -9.52 -17.50 22.43
C ARG A 71 -10.53 -17.20 23.55
N THR A 72 -11.10 -16.00 23.57
CA THR A 72 -11.87 -15.49 24.72
C THR A 72 -13.37 -15.47 24.50
N LEU A 73 -13.84 -15.31 23.26
CA LEU A 73 -15.27 -15.28 23.00
C LEU A 73 -15.88 -16.69 23.08
N PRO A 74 -17.08 -16.83 23.68
CA PRO A 74 -17.84 -18.07 23.57
C PRO A 74 -18.20 -18.35 22.10
N ALA A 75 -18.55 -19.59 21.77
CA ALA A 75 -18.86 -19.98 20.39
C ALA A 75 -19.89 -19.07 19.71
N SER A 76 -20.91 -18.60 20.45
CA SER A 76 -21.91 -17.65 19.96
C SER A 76 -21.38 -16.28 19.59
N GLY A 77 -20.25 -15.84 20.16
CA GLY A 77 -19.58 -14.58 19.83
C GLY A 77 -18.56 -14.70 18.70
N ARG A 78 -18.18 -15.92 18.29
CA ARG A 78 -17.25 -16.13 17.17
C ARG A 78 -17.90 -15.88 15.81
N ASP A 79 -19.23 -15.99 15.74
CA ASP A 79 -20.03 -15.67 14.55
C ASP A 79 -20.48 -14.20 14.55
N ASP A 80 -19.91 -13.36 15.42
CA ASP A 80 -20.17 -11.93 15.41
C ASP A 80 -19.81 -11.31 14.05
N ALA A 81 -20.76 -10.57 13.48
CA ALA A 81 -20.61 -9.99 12.15
C ALA A 81 -19.41 -9.05 12.04
N THR A 82 -19.08 -8.32 13.12
CA THR A 82 -17.93 -7.42 13.16
C THR A 82 -16.62 -8.21 13.13
N LEU A 83 -16.52 -9.30 13.90
CA LEU A 83 -15.34 -10.15 13.90
C LEU A 83 -15.12 -10.81 12.53
N GLN A 84 -16.20 -11.28 11.89
CA GLN A 84 -16.13 -11.86 10.55
C GLN A 84 -15.70 -10.81 9.52
N GLU A 85 -16.21 -9.59 9.63
CA GLU A 85 -15.83 -8.48 8.75
C GLU A 85 -14.36 -8.10 8.92
N ILE A 86 -13.84 -8.02 10.16
CA ILE A 86 -12.42 -7.78 10.42
C ILE A 86 -11.56 -8.87 9.79
N LYS A 87 -11.95 -10.15 9.91
CA LYS A 87 -11.24 -11.28 9.29
C LYS A 87 -11.26 -11.20 7.76
N ARG A 88 -12.40 -10.82 7.16
CA ARG A 88 -12.54 -10.62 5.72
C ARG A 88 -11.61 -9.51 5.22
N ILE A 89 -11.66 -8.33 5.84
CA ILE A 89 -10.81 -7.19 5.48
C ILE A 89 -9.33 -7.56 5.58
N ARG A 90 -8.94 -8.25 6.66
CA ARG A 90 -7.57 -8.75 6.82
C ARG A 90 -7.16 -9.66 5.66
N ALA A 91 -8.00 -10.63 5.30
CA ALA A 91 -7.72 -11.56 4.22
C ALA A 91 -7.59 -10.85 2.85
N GLU A 92 -8.45 -9.88 2.58
CA GLU A 92 -8.39 -9.07 1.35
C GLU A 92 -7.11 -8.24 1.26
N ILE A 93 -6.70 -7.61 2.36
CA ILE A 93 -5.43 -6.87 2.43
C ILE A 93 -4.24 -7.79 2.18
N GLU A 94 -4.23 -8.99 2.75
CA GLU A 94 -3.15 -9.96 2.50
C GLU A 94 -3.13 -10.45 1.05
N ALA A 95 -4.29 -10.66 0.44
CA ALA A 95 -4.37 -10.99 -0.99
C ALA A 95 -3.79 -9.87 -1.86
N ILE A 96 -4.14 -8.61 -1.59
CA ILE A 96 -3.59 -7.45 -2.30
C ILE A 96 -2.06 -7.42 -2.17
N LYS A 97 -1.52 -7.56 -0.95
CA LYS A 97 -0.07 -7.59 -0.72
C LYS A 97 0.62 -8.67 -1.54
N GLN A 98 0.06 -9.89 -1.57
CA GLN A 98 0.63 -11.00 -2.32
C GLN A 98 0.64 -10.72 -3.83
N THR A 99 -0.45 -10.18 -4.37
CA THR A 99 -0.53 -9.80 -5.78
C THR A 99 0.49 -8.72 -6.14
N GLU A 100 0.60 -7.68 -5.32
CA GLU A 100 1.54 -6.58 -5.54
C GLU A 100 3.00 -7.05 -5.45
N TYR A 101 3.35 -7.88 -4.46
CA TYR A 101 4.69 -8.43 -4.37
C TYR A 101 5.04 -9.34 -5.54
N ALA A 102 4.11 -10.17 -6.00
CA ALA A 102 4.33 -11.02 -7.17
C ALA A 102 4.60 -10.17 -8.44
N ALA A 103 3.81 -9.12 -8.65
CA ALA A 103 4.01 -8.20 -9.78
C ALA A 103 5.37 -7.46 -9.69
N GLN A 104 5.75 -7.04 -8.49
CA GLN A 104 7.05 -6.40 -8.25
C GLN A 104 8.22 -7.36 -8.51
N ASP A 105 8.11 -8.61 -8.06
CA ASP A 105 9.13 -9.63 -8.29
C ASP A 105 9.30 -9.92 -9.78
N GLU A 106 8.19 -10.05 -10.53
CA GLU A 106 8.24 -10.22 -11.98
C GLU A 106 8.91 -9.03 -12.68
N ALA A 107 8.56 -7.81 -12.28
CA ALA A 107 9.16 -6.60 -12.81
C ALA A 107 10.67 -6.52 -12.49
N LEU A 108 11.07 -6.86 -11.27
CA LEU A 108 12.48 -6.91 -10.86
C LEU A 108 13.26 -7.96 -11.66
N VAL A 109 12.70 -9.16 -11.85
CA VAL A 109 13.30 -10.21 -12.67
C VAL A 109 13.47 -9.73 -14.12
N ALA A 110 12.46 -9.08 -14.70
CA ALA A 110 12.54 -8.54 -16.05
C ALA A 110 13.64 -7.46 -16.17
N GLN A 111 13.75 -6.55 -15.20
CA GLN A 111 14.80 -5.53 -15.16
C GLN A 111 16.21 -6.16 -15.05
N VAL A 112 16.39 -7.16 -14.18
CA VAL A 112 17.66 -7.88 -14.04
C VAL A 112 18.03 -8.59 -15.35
N ARG A 113 17.06 -9.25 -16.00
CA ARG A 113 17.27 -9.91 -17.31
C ARG A 113 17.67 -8.90 -18.39
N ALA A 114 17.01 -7.75 -18.46
CA ALA A 114 17.32 -6.70 -19.43
C ALA A 114 18.76 -6.16 -19.25
N VAL A 115 19.21 -5.96 -18.00
CA VAL A 115 20.59 -5.54 -17.73
C VAL A 115 21.59 -6.62 -18.15
N ARG A 116 21.30 -7.91 -17.89
CA ARG A 116 22.16 -9.02 -18.30
C ARG A 116 22.26 -9.15 -19.83
N ALA A 117 21.14 -9.01 -20.54
CA ALA A 117 21.09 -9.11 -22.00
C ALA A 117 21.93 -8.03 -22.71
N ARG A 118 22.01 -6.81 -22.15
CA ARG A 118 22.87 -5.72 -22.68
C ARG A 118 24.37 -5.99 -22.52
N GLY A 119 24.75 -6.92 -21.64
CA GLY A 119 26.14 -7.30 -21.42
C GLY A 119 27.04 -6.21 -20.81
N GLY A 120 28.35 -6.38 -20.98
CA GLY A 120 29.37 -5.44 -20.53
C GLY A 120 29.63 -5.42 -19.02
N GLN A 121 30.42 -4.43 -18.58
CA GLN A 121 30.88 -4.33 -17.18
C GLN A 121 29.73 -4.20 -16.18
N ARG A 122 28.63 -3.56 -16.55
CA ARG A 122 27.45 -3.38 -15.67
C ARG A 122 26.75 -4.71 -15.39
N ALA A 123 26.57 -5.55 -16.41
CA ALA A 123 26.00 -6.89 -16.25
C ALA A 123 26.90 -7.79 -15.39
N ALA A 124 28.23 -7.76 -15.62
CA ALA A 124 29.19 -8.52 -14.82
C ALA A 124 29.16 -8.12 -13.34
N ARG A 125 29.13 -6.81 -13.04
CA ARG A 125 29.01 -6.30 -11.66
C ARG A 125 27.70 -6.71 -10.99
N LEU A 126 26.57 -6.61 -11.70
CA LEU A 126 25.26 -7.00 -11.17
C LEU A 126 25.22 -8.50 -10.85
N SER A 127 25.69 -9.36 -11.75
CA SER A 127 25.73 -10.80 -11.53
C SER A 127 26.61 -11.19 -10.33
N LYS A 128 27.75 -10.53 -10.14
CA LYS A 128 28.61 -10.76 -8.96
C LYS A 128 27.91 -10.35 -7.65
N ARG A 129 27.17 -9.25 -7.65
CA ARG A 129 26.42 -8.77 -6.46
C ARG A 129 25.25 -9.69 -6.10
N LEU A 130 24.52 -10.21 -7.10
CA LEU A 130 23.40 -11.11 -6.88
C LEU A 130 23.83 -12.54 -6.49
N ALA A 131 25.06 -12.95 -6.85
CA ALA A 131 25.62 -14.24 -6.46
C ALA A 131 26.26 -14.23 -5.06
N ALA A 132 26.53 -13.04 -4.50
CA ALA A 132 27.00 -12.93 -3.13
C ALA A 132 25.84 -13.25 -2.17
N PRO A 133 26.07 -14.03 -1.10
CA PRO A 133 25.05 -14.26 -0.09
C PRO A 133 24.58 -12.92 0.47
N ALA A 134 23.27 -12.78 0.66
CA ALA A 134 22.69 -11.59 1.26
C ALA A 134 23.38 -11.36 2.61
N ALA A 135 24.11 -10.24 2.73
CA ALA A 135 24.70 -9.85 3.99
C ALA A 135 23.58 -9.46 4.96
N GLY A 136 23.13 -10.43 5.75
CA GLY A 136 22.35 -10.32 6.98
C GLY A 136 21.25 -9.25 7.02
N GLY A 137 20.01 -9.66 6.77
CA GLY A 137 18.85 -8.99 7.37
C GLY A 137 18.73 -9.44 8.83
N ARG A 138 18.94 -8.51 9.77
CA ARG A 138 18.56 -8.65 11.18
C ARG A 138 17.08 -8.30 11.34
#